data_AF-A0A7Y2UPG1-F1
#
_entry.id   AF-A0A7Y2UPG1-F1
#
_cell.length_a   1.000
_cell.length_b   1.000
_cell.length_c   1.000
_cell.angle_alpha   90.00
_cell.angle_beta   90.00
_cell.angle_gamma   90.00
#
_symmetry.space_group_name_H-M   'P 1'
#
loop_
_entity.id
_entity.type
_entity.pdbx_description
1 polymer ?
#
loop_
_entity_poly.entity_id
_entity_poly.type
_entity_poly.pdbx_seq_one_letter_code
_entity_poly.pdbx_strand_id
1 'polypeptide(L)' 'MNGNLLIVSAPSGTGKTSILKRVIDQVKQLEFSVSHTTRPSRNGEQEGRDYH' A
#
# COMPACT_ATOMS: atom_id res chain seq x y z
N MET A 1 -0.91 -7.09 -22.02
CA MET A 1 0.08 -6.85 -20.94
C MET A 1 -0.40 -7.60 -19.72
N ASN A 2 0.38 -8.56 -19.23
CA ASN A 2 0.02 -9.34 -18.04
C ASN A 2 0.95 -8.90 -16.91
N GLY A 3 0.38 -8.47 -15.79
CA GLY A 3 1.10 -8.16 -14.56
C GLY A 3 0.63 -9.09 -13.45
N ASN A 4 1.49 -9.34 -12.46
CA ASN A 4 1.14 -10.14 -11.30
C ASN A 4 0.60 -9.21 -10.20
N LEU A 5 -0.62 -9.46 -9.72
CA LEU A 5 -1.16 -8.80 -8.54
C LEU A 5 -0.72 -9.56 -7.29
N LEU A 6 0.07 -8.92 -6.44
CA LEU A 6 0.51 -9.45 -5.16
C LEU A 6 -0.35 -8.86 -4.05
N ILE A 7 -1.02 -9.71 -3.27
CA ILE A 7 -1.86 -9.29 -2.15
C ILE A 7 -1.15 -9.64 -0.83
N VAL A 8 -0.91 -8.62 -0.01
CA VAL A 8 -0.40 -8.78 1.36
C VAL A 8 -1.51 -8.42 2.33
N SER A 9 -1.94 -9.38 3.15
CA SER A 9 -2.98 -9.18 4.17
C SER A 9 -2.45 -9.49 5.57
N ALA A 10 -2.79 -8.61 6.52
CA ALA A 10 -2.50 -8.76 7.93
C ALA A 10 -3.39 -7.79 8.74
N PRO A 11 -3.67 -8.07 10.03
CA PRO A 11 -4.36 -7.16 10.93
C PRO A 11 -3.68 -5.78 11.03
N SER A 12 -4.41 -4.77 11.52
CA SER A 12 -3.82 -3.47 11.84
C SER A 12 -2.77 -3.61 12.94
N GLY A 13 -1.64 -2.92 12.81
CA GLY A 13 -0.53 -2.96 13.78
C GLY A 13 0.53 -4.03 13.51
N THR A 14 0.29 -4.96 12.58
CA THR A 14 1.23 -6.07 12.28
C THR A 14 2.40 -5.70 11.35
N GLY A 15 2.60 -4.41 11.04
CA GLY A 15 3.74 -3.95 10.23
C GLY A 15 3.61 -4.12 8.71
N LYS A 16 2.41 -4.39 8.17
CA LYS A 16 2.15 -4.53 6.72
C LYS A 16 2.69 -3.35 5.89
N THR A 17 2.41 -2.12 6.33
CA THR A 17 2.89 -0.92 5.63
C THR A 17 4.42 -0.84 5.65
N SER A 18 5.06 -1.24 6.74
CA SER A 18 6.52 -1.21 6.89
C SER A 18 7.21 -2.18 5.94
N ILE A 19 6.70 -3.42 5.83
CA ILE A 19 7.29 -4.40 4.91
C ILE A 19 7.04 -4.03 3.45
N LEU A 20 5.86 -3.52 3.11
CA LEU A 20 5.54 -3.08 1.74
C LEU A 20 6.46 -1.95 1.27
N LYS A 21 6.70 -0.94 2.12
CA LYS A 21 7.65 0.15 1.83
C LYS A 21 9.05 -0.40 1.51
N ARG A 22 9.56 -1.30 2.37
CA ARG A 22 10.90 -1.87 2.19
C ARG A 22 11.02 -2.72 0.92
N VAL A 23 9.99 -3.50 0.59
CA VAL A 23 9.98 -4.36 -0.60
C VAL A 23 9.93 -3.52 -1.88
N ILE A 24 9.10 -2.49 -1.92
CA ILE A 24 8.98 -1.59 -3.08
C ILE A 24 10.27 -0.79 -3.31
N ASP A 25 10.93 -0.35 -2.23
CA ASP A 25 12.21 0.36 -2.36
C ASP A 25 13.31 -0.53 -2.98
N GLN A 26 13.28 -1.84 -2.70
CA GLN A 26 14.26 -2.83 -3.16
C GLN A 26 13.94 -3.43 -4.54
N VAL A 27 12.66 -3.61 -4.85
CA VAL A 27 12.21 -4.26 -6.10
C VAL A 27 11.55 -3.22 -7.00
N LYS A 28 12.35 -2.62 -7.90
CA LYS A 28 11.92 -1.52 -8.80
C LYS A 28 10.79 -1.88 -9.77
N GLN A 29 10.46 -3.15 -9.90
CA GLN A 29 9.38 -3.66 -10.76
C GLN A 29 8.03 -3.71 -10.03
N LEU A 30 8.02 -3.43 -8.72
CA LEU A 30 6.81 -3.37 -7.92
C LEU A 30 6.37 -1.92 -7.73
N GLU A 31 5.07 -1.71 -7.87
CA GLU A 31 4.42 -0.44 -7.58
C GLU A 31 3.31 -0.66 -6.54
N PHE A 32 3.09 0.34 -5.69
CA PHE A 32 1.99 0.30 -4.75
C PHE A 32 0.68 0.61 -5.47
N SER A 33 -0.33 -0.26 -5.33
CA SER A 33 -1.67 0.02 -5.83
C SER A 33 -2.44 0.87 -4.80
N VAL A 34 -2.79 2.09 -5.17
CA VAL A 34 -3.61 2.99 -4.34
C VAL A 34 -5.09 2.78 -4.69
N SER A 35 -5.89 2.45 -3.68
CA SER A 35 -7.35 2.26 -3.82
C SER A 35 -8.12 3.49 -3.39
N HIS A 36 -9.29 3.73 -3.98
CA HIS A 36 -10.23 4.75 -3.50
C HIS A 36 -11.03 4.24 -2.32
N THR A 37 -11.30 5.11 -1.34
CA THR A 37 -12.14 4.78 -0.19
C THR A 37 -13.09 5.92 0.16
N THR A 38 -14.32 5.58 0.56
CA THR A 38 -15.32 6.56 1.03
C THR A 38 -15.20 6.84 2.53
N ARG A 39 -14.29 6.16 3.25
CA ARG A 39 -14.04 6.44 4.67
C ARG A 39 -13.18 7.70 4.82
N PRO A 40 -13.33 8.46 5.92
CA PRO A 40 -12.40 9.53 6.25
C PRO A 40 -10.99 8.98 6.53
N SER A 41 -9.98 9.77 6.19
CA SER A 41 -8.59 9.47 6.45
C SER A 41 -8.30 9.34 7.94
N ARG A 42 -7.43 8.39 8.31
CA ARG A 42 -6.92 8.28 9.68
C ARG A 42 -5.84 9.33 9.91
N ASN A 43 -5.62 9.67 11.17
CA ASN A 43 -4.47 10.47 11.58
C ASN A 43 -3.17 9.88 11.03
N GLY A 44 -2.49 10.63 10.15
CA GLY A 44 -1.22 10.26 9.52
C GLY A 44 -1.31 9.66 8.11
N GLU A 45 -2.51 9.42 7.57
CA GLU A 45 -2.67 9.05 6.16
C GLU A 45 -2.65 10.32 5.27
N GLN A 46 -2.05 10.23 4.08
CA GLN A 46 -1.95 11.34 3.10
C GLN A 46 -2.78 11.07 1.83
N GLU A 47 -3.60 12.05 1.44
CA GLU A 47 -4.34 12.09 0.18
C GLU A 47 -3.39 12.01 -1.03
N GLY A 48 -3.73 11.21 -2.03
CA GLY A 48 -2.90 10.93 -3.21
C GLY A 48 -1.68 10.04 -2.95
N ARG A 49 -1.49 9.54 -1.72
CA ARG A 49 -0.39 8.64 -1.35
C ARG A 49 -0.87 7.34 -0.71
N ASP A 50 -1.63 7.47 0.37
CA ASP A 50 -2.19 6.34 1.11
C ASP A 50 -3.61 5.99 0.64
N TYR A 51 -4.30 6.95 0.03
CA TYR A 51 -5.64 6.84 -0.54
C TYR A 51 -5.80 7.86 -1.69
N HIS A 52 -6.81 7.67 -2.52
CA HIS A 52 -7.28 8.57 -3.58
C HIS A 52 -8.78 8.84 -3.42
#